data_AF-W6KYJ1-F1
#
_entry.id   AF-W6KYJ1-F1
#
_cell.length_a   1.000
_cell.length_b   1.000
_cell.length_c   1.000
_cell.angle_alpha   90.00
_cell.angle_beta   90.00
_cell.angle_gamma   90.00
#
_symmetry.space_group_name_H-M   'P 1'
#
loop_
_entity.id
_entity.type
_entity.pdbx_description
1 polymer ?
#
loop_
_entity_poly.entity_id
_entity_poly.type
_entity_poly.pdbx_seq_one_letter_code
_entity_poly.pdbx_strand_id
1 'polypeptide(L)'
;MNKEATRLLEEAGIGYLHRDPGLPLANFLSFAKIFAQATAVRAVLERGRPKDCRVARSEDIGLSIVVGSQCDVRDGGQLLIPWYLDPNLLLALLGEVASSPALESSNVDP
;
A
#
# COMPACT_ATOMS: atom_id res chain seq x y z
N MET A 1 5.60 -6.54 16.61
CA MET A 1 5.07 -7.31 15.46
C MET A 1 5.26 -8.79 15.75
N ASN A 2 4.32 -9.67 15.38
CA ASN A 2 4.44 -11.13 15.61
C ASN A 2 5.37 -11.76 14.55
N LYS A 3 6.22 -12.72 14.94
CA LYS A 3 7.21 -13.38 14.06
C LYS A 3 6.60 -14.02 12.82
N GLU A 4 5.42 -14.61 12.92
CA GLU A 4 4.75 -15.26 11.79
C GLU A 4 4.29 -14.24 10.74
N ALA A 5 3.68 -13.15 11.20
CA ALA A 5 3.29 -12.04 10.34
C ALA A 5 4.51 -11.42 9.64
N THR A 6 5.60 -11.18 10.37
CA THR A 6 6.84 -10.67 9.79
C THR A 6 7.36 -11.61 8.69
N ARG A 7 7.43 -12.91 8.98
CA ARG A 7 7.92 -13.91 8.03
C ARG A 7 7.07 -13.96 6.75
N LEU A 8 5.75 -13.96 6.87
CA LEU A 8 4.84 -13.97 5.72
C LEU A 8 5.07 -12.76 4.80
N LEU A 9 5.20 -11.58 5.39
CA LEU A 9 5.40 -10.34 4.64
C LEU A 9 6.79 -10.30 3.99
N GLU A 10 7.83 -10.70 4.71
CA GLU A 10 9.20 -10.80 4.16
C GLU A 10 9.30 -11.81 3.02
N GLU A 11 8.68 -12.98 3.16
CA GLU A 11 8.61 -13.99 2.09
C GLU A 11 7.86 -13.46 0.85
N ALA A 12 6.84 -12.64 1.06
CA ALA A 12 6.11 -11.97 -0.01
C ALA A 12 6.84 -10.74 -0.60
N GLY A 13 7.95 -10.30 0.01
CA GLY A 13 8.69 -9.10 -0.39
C GLY A 13 8.02 -7.78 0.01
N ILE A 14 7.22 -7.79 1.07
CA ILE A 14 6.41 -6.65 1.54
C ILE A 14 6.96 -6.14 2.87
N GLY A 15 7.41 -4.88 2.90
CA GLY A 15 7.93 -4.21 4.10
C GLY A 15 7.13 -2.99 4.53
N TYR A 16 6.15 -2.56 3.72
CA TYR A 16 5.33 -1.36 3.95
C TYR A 16 3.97 -1.64 4.61
N LEU A 17 3.67 -2.90 4.93
CA LEU A 17 2.38 -3.31 5.52
C LEU A 17 2.55 -3.59 7.03
N HIS A 18 1.76 -2.93 7.85
CA HIS A 18 1.83 -3.01 9.31
C HIS A 18 0.48 -3.35 9.92
N ARG A 19 0.51 -4.00 11.08
CA ARG A 19 -0.68 -4.31 11.86
C ARG A 19 -0.92 -3.24 12.91
N ASP A 20 -2.13 -2.70 12.97
CA ASP A 20 -2.58 -1.93 14.13
C ASP A 20 -2.50 -2.79 15.42
N PRO A 21 -1.93 -2.29 16.53
CA PRO A 21 -1.78 -3.07 17.76
C PRO A 21 -3.09 -3.65 18.30
N GLY A 22 -4.22 -2.95 18.12
CA GLY A 22 -5.56 -3.35 18.54
C GLY A 22 -6.24 -4.35 17.61
N LEU A 23 -5.74 -4.56 16.38
CA LEU A 23 -6.31 -5.53 15.45
C LEU A 23 -5.89 -6.96 15.81
N PRO A 24 -6.81 -7.93 15.98
CA PRO A 24 -6.47 -9.32 16.20
C PRO A 24 -5.51 -9.86 15.12
N LEU A 25 -4.50 -10.63 15.53
CA LEU A 25 -3.48 -11.15 14.61
C LEU A 25 -4.09 -12.00 13.48
N ALA A 26 -5.11 -12.80 13.78
CA ALA A 26 -5.78 -13.63 12.78
C ALA A 26 -6.38 -12.79 11.64
N ASN A 27 -7.01 -11.66 11.97
CA ASN A 27 -7.59 -10.74 10.98
C ASN A 27 -6.49 -10.13 10.10
N PHE A 28 -5.39 -9.72 10.72
CA PHE A 28 -4.22 -9.21 10.00
C PHE A 28 -3.64 -10.24 9.03
N LEU A 29 -3.42 -11.47 9.51
CA LEU A 29 -2.88 -12.55 8.68
C LEU A 29 -3.83 -12.90 7.53
N SER A 30 -5.14 -12.85 7.76
CA SER A 30 -6.13 -13.07 6.70
C SER A 30 -6.02 -12.00 5.61
N PHE A 31 -5.95 -10.72 6.00
CA PHE A 31 -5.75 -9.63 5.05
C PHE A 31 -4.41 -9.76 4.31
N ALA A 32 -3.32 -9.97 5.05
CA ALA A 32 -1.97 -10.02 4.49
C ALA A 32 -1.80 -11.13 3.43
N LYS A 33 -2.45 -12.29 3.62
CA LYS A 33 -2.46 -13.38 2.63
C LYS A 33 -3.12 -12.97 1.31
N ILE A 34 -4.27 -12.30 1.38
CA ILE A 34 -4.99 -11.82 0.19
C ILE A 34 -4.19 -10.70 -0.48
N PHE A 35 -3.70 -9.74 0.31
CA PHE A 35 -2.89 -8.62 -0.18
C PHE A 35 -1.60 -9.08 -0.88
N ALA A 36 -0.91 -10.08 -0.33
CA ALA A 36 0.30 -10.63 -0.95
C ALA A 36 0.05 -11.19 -2.36
N GLN A 37 -1.17 -11.69 -2.62
CA GLN A 37 -1.60 -12.23 -3.90
C GLN A 37 -2.19 -11.17 -4.85
N ALA A 38 -2.47 -9.95 -4.37
CA ALA A 38 -3.01 -8.85 -5.16
C ALA A 38 -1.91 -8.19 -6.03
N THR A 39 -1.37 -8.95 -6.98
CA THR A 39 -0.21 -8.56 -7.79
C THR A 39 -0.40 -7.25 -8.56
N ALA A 40 -1.62 -6.97 -9.04
CA ALA A 40 -1.93 -5.72 -9.74
C ALA A 40 -1.80 -4.49 -8.83
N VAL A 41 -2.37 -4.56 -7.61
CA VAL A 41 -2.25 -3.51 -6.58
C VAL A 41 -0.78 -3.29 -6.25
N ARG A 42 -0.06 -4.40 -6.01
CA ARG A 42 1.36 -4.37 -5.68
C ARG A 42 2.20 -3.77 -6.81
N ALA A 43 1.91 -4.08 -8.07
CA ALA A 43 2.63 -3.52 -9.22
C ALA A 43 2.44 -1.99 -9.34
N VAL A 44 1.30 -1.47 -8.91
CA VAL A 44 1.05 -0.02 -8.84
C VAL A 44 1.80 0.60 -7.67
N LEU A 45 1.67 0.03 -6.47
CA LEU A 45 2.31 0.54 -5.25
C LEU A 45 3.84 0.51 -5.33
N GLU A 46 4.39 -0.57 -5.90
CA GLU A 46 5.82 -0.80 -5.99
C GLU A 46 6.43 -0.17 -7.26
N ARG A 47 5.66 0.67 -7.98
CA ARG A 47 6.11 1.34 -9.20
C ARG A 47 7.19 2.36 -8.87
N GLY A 48 8.43 2.07 -9.28
CA GLY A 48 9.59 2.94 -9.07
C GLY A 48 10.52 2.49 -7.97
N ARG A 49 10.23 1.38 -7.27
CA ARG A 49 11.17 0.83 -6.28
C ARG A 49 12.47 0.35 -6.95
N PRO A 50 13.60 0.38 -6.22
CA PRO A 50 14.86 -0.18 -6.71
C PRO A 50 14.72 -1.66 -7.10
N LYS A 51 15.26 -2.04 -8.27
CA LYS A 51 15.12 -3.40 -8.84
C LYS A 51 15.87 -4.48 -8.03
N ASP A 52 16.85 -4.06 -7.25
CA ASP A 52 17.71 -4.88 -6.39
C ASP A 52 17.13 -5.06 -4.97
N CYS A 53 16.06 -4.35 -4.62
CA CYS A 53 15.47 -4.45 -3.30
C CYS A 53 14.55 -5.68 -3.21
N ARG A 54 14.94 -6.69 -2.42
CA ARG A 54 14.14 -7.91 -2.22
C ARG A 54 12.79 -7.64 -1.54
N VAL A 55 12.75 -6.71 -0.60
CA VAL A 55 11.57 -6.36 0.20
C VAL A 55 11.27 -4.89 -0.03
N ALA A 56 10.14 -4.58 -0.65
CA ALA A 56 9.71 -3.20 -0.86
C ALA A 56 9.35 -2.57 0.48
N ARG A 57 10.08 -1.54 0.92
CA ARG A 57 9.83 -0.83 2.17
C ARG A 57 9.03 0.44 1.95
N SER A 58 8.47 0.99 3.03
CA SER A 58 7.68 2.23 2.96
C SER A 58 8.48 3.39 2.39
N GLU A 59 9.78 3.45 2.66
CA GLU A 59 10.69 4.48 2.16
C GLU A 59 10.94 4.35 0.65
N ASP A 60 10.89 3.12 0.12
CA ASP A 60 11.10 2.85 -1.30
C ASP A 60 9.90 3.26 -2.15
N ILE A 61 8.69 3.24 -1.57
CA ILE A 61 7.43 3.49 -2.28
C ILE A 61 6.72 4.78 -1.83
N GLY A 62 7.21 5.45 -0.79
CA GLY A 62 6.60 6.66 -0.23
C GLY A 62 5.25 6.43 0.46
N LEU A 63 4.94 5.20 0.86
CA LEU A 63 3.65 4.82 1.44
C LEU A 63 3.84 3.75 2.53
N SER A 64 3.17 3.92 3.66
CA SER A 64 3.02 2.93 4.72
C SER A 64 1.55 2.57 4.89
N ILE A 65 1.21 1.28 4.87
CA ILE A 65 -0.16 0.80 5.02
C ILE A 65 -0.32 0.18 6.41
N VAL A 66 -1.26 0.69 7.20
CA VAL A 66 -1.60 0.15 8.52
C VAL A 66 -2.97 -0.50 8.45
N VAL A 67 -3.02 -1.80 8.69
CA VAL A 67 -4.25 -2.58 8.68
C VAL A 67 -4.87 -2.54 10.07
N GLY A 68 -6.08 -1.97 10.17
CA GLY A 68 -6.83 -1.78 11.40
C GLY A 68 -8.33 -2.02 11.19
N SER A 69 -9.16 -1.25 11.89
CA SER A 69 -10.64 -1.34 11.82
C SER A 69 -11.29 -0.16 11.09
N GLN A 70 -10.52 0.88 10.79
CA GLN A 70 -11.00 2.12 10.19
C GLN A 70 -10.20 2.45 8.93
N CYS A 71 -10.78 3.30 8.08
CA CYS A 71 -10.12 3.87 6.92
C CYS A 71 -9.76 5.32 7.22
N ASP A 72 -8.50 5.70 7.05
CA ASP A 72 -7.99 7.05 7.32
C ASP A 72 -6.71 7.32 6.50
N VAL A 73 -6.45 8.58 6.16
CA VAL A 73 -5.22 9.00 5.48
C VAL A 73 -4.53 10.01 6.38
N ARG A 74 -3.26 9.73 6.71
CA ARG A 74 -2.47 10.55 7.62
C ARG A 74 -1.28 11.16 6.90
N ASP A 75 -0.85 12.30 7.44
CA ASP A 75 0.37 12.97 7.01
C ASP A 75 1.57 12.01 7.05
N GLY A 76 2.50 12.19 6.12
CA GLY A 76 3.67 11.31 5.98
C GLY A 76 3.43 10.03 5.19
N GLY A 77 2.36 9.97 4.39
CA GLY A 77 2.10 8.85 3.49
C GLY A 77 1.62 7.59 4.21
N GLN A 78 0.90 7.74 5.32
CA GLN A 78 0.33 6.61 6.05
C GLN A 78 -1.14 6.42 5.68
N LEU A 79 -1.47 5.25 5.13
CA LEU A 79 -2.83 4.84 4.79
C LEU A 79 -3.31 3.79 5.80
N LEU A 80 -4.38 4.10 6.53
CA LEU A 80 -5.05 3.14 7.39
C LEU A 80 -6.19 2.50 6.62
N ILE A 81 -6.24 1.16 6.63
CA ILE A 81 -7.30 0.42 5.95
C ILE A 81 -7.95 -0.60 6.88
N PRO A 82 -9.27 -0.84 6.74
CA PRO A 82 -9.91 -1.93 7.44
C PRO A 82 -9.39 -3.30 6.97
N TRP A 83 -9.21 -4.24 7.90
CA TRP A 83 -8.75 -5.60 7.58
C TRP A 83 -9.68 -6.39 6.65
N TYR A 84 -10.94 -5.99 6.55
CA TYR A 84 -11.94 -6.60 5.67
C TYR A 84 -12.03 -5.93 4.29
N LEU A 85 -11.19 -4.93 4.02
CA LEU A 85 -11.12 -4.29 2.71
C LEU A 85 -10.58 -5.27 1.67
N ASP A 86 -11.24 -5.37 0.51
CA ASP A 86 -10.66 -6.03 -0.65
C ASP A 86 -9.47 -5.18 -1.16
N PRO A 87 -8.24 -5.73 -1.22
CA PRO A 87 -7.08 -5.00 -1.72
C PRO A 87 -7.27 -4.39 -3.10
N ASN A 88 -8.09 -4.98 -3.97
CA ASN A 88 -8.32 -4.44 -5.31
C ASN A 88 -9.04 -3.09 -5.31
N LEU A 89 -9.76 -2.74 -4.23
CA LEU A 89 -10.34 -1.41 -4.08
C LEU A 89 -9.26 -0.32 -4.03
N LEU A 90 -8.03 -0.66 -3.62
CA LEU A 90 -6.90 0.27 -3.66
C LEU A 90 -6.57 0.70 -5.10
N LEU A 91 -6.85 -0.13 -6.12
CA LEU A 91 -6.61 0.27 -7.51
C LEU A 91 -7.52 1.41 -7.95
N ALA A 92 -8.77 1.44 -7.49
CA ALA A 92 -9.68 2.55 -7.79
C ALA A 92 -9.17 3.85 -7.16
N LEU A 93 -8.72 3.77 -5.89
CA LEU A 93 -8.19 4.92 -5.16
C LEU A 93 -6.86 5.44 -5.73
N LEU A 94 -5.97 4.53 -6.16
CA LEU A 94 -4.66 4.88 -6.73
C LEU A 94 -4.75 5.25 -8.22
N GLY A 95 -5.77 4.77 -8.93
CA GLY A 95 -5.98 4.95 -10.36
C GLY A 95 -6.47 6.35 -10.73
N GLU A 96 -7.29 7.00 -9.89
CA GLU A 96 -7.77 8.37 -10.16
C GLU A 96 -6.65 9.42 -10.15
N VAL A 97 -5.56 9.18 -9.40
CA VAL A 97 -4.41 10.10 -9.32
C VAL A 97 -3.64 10.17 -10.63
N ALA A 98 -3.65 9.09 -11.44
CA ALA A 98 -3.01 9.08 -12.75
C ALA A 98 -3.79 9.85 -13.83
N SER A 99 -5.03 10.26 -13.54
CA SER A 99 -5.91 10.97 -14.47
C SER A 99 -6.10 12.46 -14.17
N SER A 100 -5.28 13.07 -13.31
CA SER A 100 -5.29 14.53 -13.16
C SER A 100 -4.41 15.16 -14.25
N PRO A 101 -4.97 15.81 -15.30
CA PRO A 101 -4.16 16.52 -16.27
C PRO A 101 -3.49 17.69 -15.56
N ALA A 102 -2.16 17.69 -15.58
CA ALA A 102 -1.37 18.85 -15.25
C ALA A 102 -1.93 20.06 -16.01
N LEU A 103 -2.18 21.15 -15.27
CA LEU A 103 -2.58 22.45 -15.80
C LEU A 103 -1.74 22.78 -17.04
N GLU A 104 -2.38 22.63 -18.19
CA GLU A 104 -1.82 22.92 -19.51
C GLU A 104 -1.49 24.41 -19.55
N SER A 105 -0.20 24.72 -19.45
CA SER A 105 0.34 26.06 -19.55
C SER A 105 0.14 26.56 -20.98
N SER A 106 -1.04 27.10 -21.27
CA SER A 106 -1.32 27.74 -22.56
C SER A 106 -0.81 29.18 -22.50
N ASN A 107 0.50 29.32 -22.76
CA ASN A 107 1.01 30.53 -23.39
C ASN A 107 0.36 30.63 -24.78
N VAL A 108 -0.51 31.62 -24.96
CA VAL A 108 -0.95 32.05 -26.29
C VAL A 108 -0.72 33.54 -26.36
N ASP A 109 0.32 33.95 -27.09
CA ASP A 109 0.40 35.25 -27.75
C ASP A 109 1.16 35.04 -29.07
N PRO A 110 0.58 35.51 -30.19
CA PRO A 110 1.34 36.08 -31.29
C PRO A 110 1.26 37.61 -31.32
#